data_AF-A0A8C3GDA3-F1
#
_entry.id   AF-A0A8C3GDA3-F1
#
_cell.length_a   1.000
_cell.length_b   1.000
_cell.length_c   1.000
_cell.angle_alpha   90.00
_cell.angle_beta   90.00
_cell.angle_gamma   90.00
#
_symmetry.space_group_name_H-M   'P 1'
#
loop_
_entity.id
_entity.type
_entity.pdbx_description
1 polymer ?
#
loop_
_entity_poly.entity_id
_entity_poly.type
_entity_poly.pdbx_seq_one_letter_code
_entity_poly.pdbx_strand_id
1 'polypeptide(L)'
;CDFQSLEEVTIPPEEFGIIKMIRLHNMEKFTRLEALLFTAVLENCVDQLSILGCIMPVPYEGKTDISCVCSQEMKEIGDNKKELDIDHQELTSARQGGGETVTSKPLKSTEHKQQLGNSVDLKRAHHISNKAMKHSALPADTLRKIQADRQYASDVITATMKEMQESGTFNSLIEANGRENAKKNKFHDTLIREEEGKKEIRSLQKQLQDVKKETETELQNRDNIIVYLKDEFQELKAKTDREKCYIKNHTDLQVHQTQKKCSNAENGLNKEIEDLKKETDEEIRVHVETENFLRQYYKVEEKLEYWVDKYENDTDAKDAELEALKESKANNLEMLQRFASEETIIADRAEKEAKRRKLERDALELKSILKVKGNETEAVLLHQQLGVIICTTGCIQAENSLRKLAGTGWHKQGAD
;
A
#
# COMPACT_ATOMS: atom_id res chain seq x y z
N CYS A 1 -12.47 86.69 -25.79
CA CYS A 1 -12.54 86.64 -27.27
C CYS A 1 -13.89 86.07 -27.62
N ASP A 2 -14.87 86.95 -27.56
CA ASP A 2 -16.27 86.65 -27.68
C ASP A 2 -16.60 86.47 -29.15
N PHE A 3 -17.36 85.41 -29.48
CA PHE A 3 -18.06 85.33 -30.75
C PHE A 3 -19.53 85.11 -30.45
N GLN A 4 -20.28 86.21 -30.53
CA GLN A 4 -21.73 86.19 -30.46
C GLN A 4 -22.25 85.32 -31.60
N SER A 5 -22.72 84.12 -31.28
CA SER A 5 -23.50 83.32 -32.21
C SER A 5 -24.91 83.87 -32.16
N LEU A 6 -25.49 84.25 -33.32
CA LEU A 6 -26.88 84.70 -33.35
C LEU A 6 -27.77 83.55 -32.86
N GLU A 7 -28.72 83.90 -32.00
CA GLU A 7 -29.83 83.01 -31.65
C GLU A 7 -30.80 82.98 -32.84
N GLU A 8 -30.39 82.29 -33.90
CA GLU A 8 -31.16 82.11 -35.12
C GLU A 8 -32.36 81.23 -34.79
N VAL A 9 -33.49 81.89 -34.48
CA VAL A 9 -34.74 81.29 -34.02
C VAL A 9 -35.19 80.23 -35.02
N THR A 10 -34.81 78.99 -34.74
CA THR A 10 -35.00 77.84 -35.61
C THR A 10 -36.43 77.35 -35.44
N ILE A 11 -37.37 78.07 -36.07
CA ILE A 11 -38.78 77.70 -36.16
C ILE A 11 -38.84 76.24 -36.63
N PRO A 12 -39.39 75.31 -35.84
CA PRO A 12 -39.36 73.89 -36.19
C PRO A 12 -40.10 73.66 -37.52
N PRO A 13 -39.68 72.66 -38.32
CA PRO A 13 -40.25 72.45 -39.66
C PRO A 13 -41.77 72.18 -39.64
N GLU A 14 -42.30 71.72 -38.51
CA GLU A 14 -43.73 71.57 -38.26
C GLU A 14 -44.46 72.91 -38.18
N GLU A 15 -43.93 73.90 -37.45
CA GLU A 15 -44.48 75.27 -37.40
C GLU A 15 -44.40 75.96 -38.76
N PHE A 16 -43.31 75.77 -39.52
CA PHE A 16 -43.23 76.29 -40.89
C PHE A 16 -44.30 75.65 -41.81
N GLY A 17 -44.63 74.38 -41.57
CA GLY A 17 -45.77 73.69 -42.20
C GLY A 17 -47.12 74.27 -41.78
N ILE A 18 -47.33 74.53 -40.49
CA ILE A 18 -48.57 75.09 -39.93
C ILE A 18 -48.79 76.54 -40.39
N ILE A 19 -47.76 77.38 -40.38
CA ILE A 19 -47.83 78.77 -40.88
C ILE A 19 -48.14 78.78 -42.38
N LYS A 20 -47.58 77.84 -43.16
CA LYS A 20 -47.89 77.68 -44.59
C LYS A 20 -49.31 77.15 -44.83
N MET A 21 -49.80 76.22 -44.01
CA MET A 21 -51.22 75.78 -44.00
C MET A 21 -52.17 76.95 -43.72
N ILE A 22 -51.94 77.72 -42.66
CA ILE A 22 -52.78 78.86 -42.27
C ILE A 22 -52.78 79.94 -43.35
N ARG A 23 -51.62 80.24 -43.96
CA ARG A 23 -51.52 81.19 -45.07
C ARG A 23 -52.21 80.69 -46.35
N LEU A 24 -52.30 79.38 -46.58
CA LEU A 24 -53.06 78.78 -47.68
C LEU A 24 -54.57 78.72 -47.41
N HIS A 25 -54.98 78.57 -46.15
CA HIS A 25 -56.40 78.51 -45.76
C HIS A 25 -57.07 79.91 -45.71
N ASN A 26 -56.28 80.99 -45.62
CA ASN A 26 -56.74 82.38 -45.66
C ASN A 26 -56.50 83.07 -47.02
N MET A 27 -56.47 82.31 -48.12
CA MET A 27 -56.42 82.88 -49.47
C MET A 27 -57.74 83.58 -49.80
N GLU A 28 -57.67 84.80 -50.35
CA GLU A 28 -58.84 85.44 -50.94
C GLU A 28 -59.40 84.58 -52.09
N LYS A 29 -60.73 84.58 -52.23
CA LYS A 29 -61.38 83.85 -53.34
C LYS A 29 -60.96 84.46 -54.67
N PHE A 30 -60.61 83.61 -55.63
CA PHE A 30 -60.30 84.06 -56.99
C PHE A 30 -61.46 84.88 -57.56
N THR A 31 -61.17 85.98 -58.24
CA THR A 31 -62.20 86.68 -59.00
C THR A 31 -62.73 85.77 -60.10
N ARG A 32 -63.97 86.00 -60.54
CA ARG A 32 -64.62 85.16 -61.56
C ARG A 32 -63.82 85.08 -62.88
N LEU A 33 -63.01 86.10 -63.19
CA LEU A 33 -62.13 86.11 -64.36
C LEU A 33 -60.90 85.22 -64.17
N GLU A 34 -60.23 85.31 -63.02
CA GLU A 34 -59.08 84.46 -62.67
C GLU A 34 -59.49 82.99 -62.57
N ALA A 35 -60.63 82.70 -61.95
CA ALA A 35 -61.18 81.35 -61.87
C ALA A 35 -61.37 80.73 -63.27
N LEU A 36 -61.91 81.47 -64.24
CA LEU A 36 -62.05 81.02 -65.64
C LEU A 36 -60.69 80.82 -66.33
N LEU A 37 -59.75 81.76 -66.15
CA LEU A 37 -58.40 81.67 -66.74
C LEU A 37 -57.62 80.45 -66.24
N PHE A 38 -57.64 80.20 -64.93
CA PHE A 38 -57.00 79.01 -64.36
C PHE A 38 -57.75 77.72 -64.74
N THR A 39 -59.07 77.74 -64.76
CA THR A 39 -59.90 76.60 -65.21
C THR A 39 -59.50 76.15 -66.61
N ALA A 40 -59.37 77.06 -67.58
CA ALA A 40 -58.97 76.71 -68.95
C ALA A 40 -57.56 76.08 -69.04
N VAL A 41 -56.66 76.41 -68.11
CA VAL A 41 -55.34 75.74 -67.99
C VAL A 41 -55.50 74.33 -67.40
N LEU A 42 -56.34 74.15 -66.38
CA LEU A 42 -56.61 72.85 -65.77
C LEU A 42 -57.36 71.91 -66.73
N GLU A 43 -58.30 72.41 -67.54
CA GLU A 43 -59.00 71.67 -68.60
C GLU A 43 -57.98 71.09 -69.60
N ASN A 44 -57.08 71.92 -70.12
CA ASN A 44 -55.97 71.50 -71.00
C ASN A 44 -55.04 70.47 -70.32
N CYS A 45 -54.83 70.54 -69.00
CA CYS A 45 -54.09 69.51 -68.26
C CYS A 45 -54.87 68.18 -68.16
N VAL A 46 -56.19 68.20 -67.96
CA VAL A 46 -57.04 66.98 -67.97
C VAL A 46 -57.08 66.36 -69.37
N ASP A 47 -57.15 67.18 -70.42
CA ASP A 47 -57.09 66.71 -71.81
C ASP A 47 -55.74 66.07 -72.14
N GLN A 48 -54.62 66.68 -71.71
CA GLN A 48 -53.28 66.09 -71.88
C GLN A 48 -53.12 64.79 -71.10
N LEU A 49 -53.66 64.68 -69.87
CA LEU A 49 -53.70 63.42 -69.11
C LEU A 49 -54.63 62.39 -69.77
N SER A 50 -55.71 62.82 -70.40
CA SER A 50 -56.61 61.95 -71.17
C SER A 50 -55.90 61.37 -72.40
N ILE A 51 -55.26 62.23 -73.20
CA ILE A 51 -54.42 61.84 -74.35
C ILE A 51 -53.28 60.91 -73.92
N LEU A 52 -52.59 61.20 -72.81
CA LEU A 52 -51.55 60.31 -72.25
C LEU A 52 -52.11 58.93 -71.88
N GLY A 53 -53.36 58.87 -71.41
CA GLY A 53 -54.05 57.60 -71.13
C GLY A 53 -54.38 56.80 -72.39
N CYS A 54 -54.66 57.46 -73.50
CA CYS A 54 -54.88 56.82 -74.81
C CYS A 54 -53.58 56.38 -75.49
N ILE A 55 -52.45 57.05 -75.21
CA ILE A 55 -51.12 56.71 -75.76
C ILE A 55 -50.42 55.63 -74.93
N MET A 56 -50.67 55.55 -73.62
CA MET A 56 -50.07 54.52 -72.78
C MET A 56 -50.60 53.11 -73.10
N PRO A 57 -49.72 52.10 -73.18
CA PRO A 57 -50.15 50.71 -73.27
C PRO A 57 -50.80 50.28 -71.94
N VAL A 58 -52.11 50.00 -71.99
CA VAL A 58 -52.81 49.30 -70.90
C VAL A 58 -52.13 47.93 -70.71
N PRO A 59 -51.74 47.53 -69.48
CA PRO A 59 -51.17 46.21 -69.24
C PRO A 59 -52.19 45.13 -69.63
N TYR A 60 -51.88 44.36 -70.67
CA TYR A 60 -52.80 43.39 -71.27
C TYR A 60 -52.89 42.12 -70.42
N GLU A 61 -53.68 42.19 -69.34
CA GLU A 61 -53.88 41.12 -68.38
C GLU A 61 -54.89 40.07 -68.92
N GLY A 62 -54.49 39.40 -70.00
CA GLY A 62 -55.04 38.12 -70.46
C GLY A 62 -56.16 38.15 -71.51
N LYS A 63 -55.80 37.84 -72.77
CA LYS A 63 -56.50 36.82 -73.55
C LYS A 63 -55.50 35.92 -74.28
N THR A 64 -55.57 34.63 -74.01
CA THR A 64 -55.05 33.58 -74.89
C THR A 64 -55.83 33.59 -76.20
N ASP A 65 -55.17 33.33 -77.33
CA ASP A 65 -55.69 32.64 -78.54
C ASP A 65 -54.79 32.91 -79.77
N ILE A 66 -54.19 34.10 -79.89
CA ILE A 66 -53.36 34.47 -81.05
C ILE A 66 -51.91 33.95 -80.95
N SER A 67 -51.44 33.61 -79.74
CA SER A 67 -50.07 33.13 -79.50
C SER A 67 -49.79 31.70 -79.99
N CYS A 68 -50.81 30.92 -80.38
CA CYS A 68 -50.69 29.49 -80.64
C CYS A 68 -49.69 29.16 -81.78
N VAL A 69 -49.77 29.88 -82.90
CA VAL A 69 -48.91 29.62 -84.09
C VAL A 69 -47.44 29.88 -83.77
N CYS A 70 -47.12 31.07 -83.26
CA CYS A 70 -45.73 31.45 -82.97
C CYS A 70 -45.12 30.61 -81.82
N SER A 71 -45.94 30.16 -80.87
CA SER A 71 -45.47 29.27 -79.79
C SER A 71 -45.12 27.86 -80.30
N GLN A 72 -45.78 27.38 -81.35
CA GLN A 72 -45.51 26.08 -81.97
C GLN A 72 -44.16 26.12 -82.72
N GLU A 73 -43.95 27.12 -83.58
CA GLU A 73 -42.71 27.31 -84.34
C GLU A 73 -41.50 27.51 -83.42
N MET A 74 -41.64 28.32 -82.36
CA MET A 74 -40.57 28.48 -81.35
C MET A 74 -40.27 27.19 -80.58
N LYS A 75 -41.19 26.22 -80.54
CA LYS A 75 -40.97 24.92 -79.91
C LYS A 75 -40.19 23.97 -80.84
N GLU A 76 -40.58 23.88 -82.11
CA GLU A 76 -39.82 23.11 -83.12
C GLU A 76 -38.39 23.64 -83.29
N ILE A 77 -38.21 24.97 -83.37
CA ILE A 77 -36.88 25.60 -83.40
C ILE A 77 -36.11 25.32 -82.09
N GLY A 78 -36.80 25.26 -80.95
CA GLY A 78 -36.21 24.94 -79.65
C GLY A 78 -35.79 23.49 -79.48
N ASP A 79 -36.52 22.54 -80.08
CA ASP A 79 -36.26 21.11 -79.98
C ASP A 79 -35.22 20.64 -81.01
N ASN A 80 -35.29 21.09 -82.26
CA ASN A 80 -34.22 20.91 -83.27
C ASN A 80 -32.87 21.47 -82.77
N LYS A 81 -32.91 22.52 -81.92
CA LYS A 81 -31.70 23.11 -81.33
C LYS A 81 -31.12 22.29 -80.18
N LYS A 82 -31.90 21.43 -79.51
CA LYS A 82 -31.39 20.48 -78.49
C LYS A 82 -30.76 19.26 -79.13
N GLU A 83 -31.35 18.75 -80.21
CA GLU A 83 -30.83 17.61 -80.97
C GLU A 83 -29.39 17.88 -81.45
N LEU A 84 -29.17 19.06 -82.07
CA LEU A 84 -27.84 19.53 -82.46
C LEU A 84 -26.86 19.77 -81.29
N ASP A 85 -27.34 20.07 -80.08
CA ASP A 85 -26.50 20.27 -78.89
C ASP A 85 -26.07 18.92 -78.29
N ILE A 86 -26.94 17.90 -78.36
CA ILE A 86 -26.66 16.52 -77.98
C ILE A 86 -25.61 15.91 -78.91
N ASP A 87 -25.78 16.03 -80.24
CA ASP A 87 -24.79 15.56 -81.23
C ASP A 87 -23.39 16.18 -80.97
N HIS A 88 -23.34 17.48 -80.70
CA HIS A 88 -22.09 18.16 -80.34
C HIS A 88 -21.51 17.73 -79.00
N GLN A 89 -22.35 17.38 -78.01
CA GLN A 89 -21.89 16.89 -76.71
C GLN A 89 -21.36 15.45 -76.79
N GLU A 90 -21.97 14.58 -77.60
CA GLU A 90 -21.50 13.21 -77.79
C GLU A 90 -20.18 13.16 -78.57
N LEU A 91 -20.08 13.95 -79.65
CA LEU A 91 -18.84 14.14 -80.43
C LEU A 91 -17.67 14.72 -79.62
N THR A 92 -17.93 15.44 -78.53
CA THR A 92 -16.88 15.96 -77.63
C THR A 92 -16.55 15.00 -76.49
N SER A 93 -17.51 14.21 -75.99
CA SER A 93 -17.28 13.20 -74.95
C SER A 93 -16.45 12.01 -75.46
N ALA A 94 -16.67 11.58 -76.71
CA ALA A 94 -15.99 10.45 -77.34
C ALA A 94 -14.45 10.58 -77.47
N ARG A 95 -13.85 11.73 -77.13
CA ARG A 95 -12.41 12.00 -77.28
C ARG A 95 -11.60 11.88 -75.97
N GLN A 96 -12.25 11.63 -74.82
CA GLN A 96 -11.60 11.79 -73.51
C GLN A 96 -11.69 10.55 -72.59
N GLY A 97 -11.04 9.45 -72.98
CA GLY A 97 -10.89 8.26 -72.13
C GLY A 97 -9.53 7.57 -72.26
N GLY A 98 -8.82 7.38 -71.13
CA GLY A 98 -7.61 6.56 -71.04
C GLY A 98 -6.55 7.08 -70.04
N GLY A 99 -6.19 6.25 -69.04
CA GLY A 99 -5.08 6.46 -68.07
C GLY A 99 -5.39 7.48 -66.94
N GLU A 100 -5.13 7.32 -65.63
CA GLU A 100 -4.57 6.29 -64.71
C GLU A 100 -3.44 6.85 -63.81
N THR A 101 -3.84 7.25 -62.58
CA THR A 101 -3.08 7.22 -61.30
C THR A 101 -1.84 8.15 -61.06
N VAL A 102 -1.59 8.43 -59.77
CA VAL A 102 -0.35 8.97 -59.12
C VAL A 102 -0.10 10.52 -59.09
N THR A 103 -0.56 11.12 -57.98
CA THR A 103 0.20 11.96 -57.01
C THR A 103 0.98 13.25 -57.40
N SER A 104 0.86 14.25 -56.50
CA SER A 104 1.75 15.40 -56.20
C SER A 104 1.72 16.73 -57.01
N LYS A 105 1.85 17.81 -56.21
CA LYS A 105 2.04 19.26 -56.52
C LYS A 105 3.53 19.59 -56.76
N PRO A 106 3.94 20.85 -57.13
CA PRO A 106 3.25 21.97 -57.81
C PRO A 106 4.11 22.66 -58.93
N LEU A 107 3.65 23.83 -59.43
CA LEU A 107 4.41 25.10 -59.59
C LEU A 107 4.51 25.72 -61.01
N LYS A 108 4.00 26.96 -61.13
CA LYS A 108 4.31 28.08 -62.07
C LYS A 108 4.84 27.80 -63.50
N SER A 109 4.13 28.36 -64.48
CA SER A 109 4.69 29.36 -65.42
C SER A 109 3.57 30.23 -66.01
N THR A 110 3.92 31.23 -66.84
CA THR A 110 3.02 32.30 -67.30
C THR A 110 3.09 32.45 -68.82
N GLU A 111 1.93 32.63 -69.47
CA GLU A 111 1.77 33.03 -70.89
C GLU A 111 2.30 32.00 -71.94
N HIS A 112 1.93 32.06 -73.24
CA HIS A 112 1.28 33.12 -74.03
C HIS A 112 0.48 32.50 -75.21
N LYS A 113 -0.56 33.19 -75.71
CA LYS A 113 -1.25 32.99 -77.03
C LYS A 113 -1.97 31.64 -77.31
N GLN A 114 -2.83 31.49 -78.33
CA GLN A 114 -3.78 32.38 -79.04
C GLN A 114 -4.46 31.55 -80.17
N GLN A 115 -5.63 30.94 -79.91
CA GLN A 115 -6.55 30.53 -80.99
C GLN A 115 -7.92 30.11 -80.43
N LEU A 116 -8.97 30.87 -80.79
CA LEU A 116 -10.28 30.41 -81.30
C LEU A 116 -11.29 31.58 -81.20
N GLY A 117 -11.13 32.58 -82.08
CA GLY A 117 -11.84 33.87 -81.99
C GLY A 117 -13.35 33.84 -82.24
N ASN A 118 -13.94 32.68 -82.55
CA ASN A 118 -15.23 32.61 -83.25
C ASN A 118 -16.45 32.51 -82.30
N SER A 119 -16.26 32.30 -80.98
CA SER A 119 -17.39 32.24 -80.03
C SER A 119 -17.85 33.60 -79.51
N VAL A 120 -17.02 34.65 -79.60
CA VAL A 120 -17.25 35.89 -78.85
C VAL A 120 -18.31 36.76 -79.51
N ASP A 121 -18.27 36.92 -80.83
CA ASP A 121 -19.16 37.86 -81.53
C ASP A 121 -20.61 37.35 -81.64
N LEU A 122 -20.83 36.03 -81.76
CA LEU A 122 -22.18 35.47 -81.69
C LEU A 122 -22.81 35.67 -80.30
N LYS A 123 -22.00 35.53 -79.22
CA LYS A 123 -22.42 35.84 -77.84
C LYS A 123 -22.64 37.34 -77.63
N ARG A 124 -21.81 38.20 -78.23
CA ARG A 124 -21.98 39.67 -78.20
C ARG A 124 -23.27 40.10 -78.92
N ALA A 125 -23.55 39.53 -80.09
CA ALA A 125 -24.79 39.78 -80.84
C ALA A 125 -26.04 39.36 -80.03
N HIS A 126 -26.04 38.15 -79.46
CA HIS A 126 -27.11 37.69 -78.56
C HIS A 126 -27.27 38.60 -77.33
N HIS A 127 -26.17 39.05 -76.71
CA HIS A 127 -26.24 39.90 -75.52
C HIS A 127 -26.67 41.35 -75.83
N ILE A 128 -26.43 41.85 -77.04
CA ILE A 128 -26.96 43.14 -77.51
C ILE A 128 -28.46 43.00 -77.82
N SER A 129 -28.87 41.96 -78.56
CA SER A 129 -30.28 41.69 -78.87
C SER A 129 -31.13 41.49 -77.60
N ASN A 130 -30.70 40.62 -76.68
CA ASN A 130 -31.35 40.39 -75.39
C ASN A 130 -31.32 41.61 -74.43
N LYS A 131 -30.55 42.66 -74.75
CA LYS A 131 -30.59 43.94 -74.02
C LYS A 131 -31.52 44.93 -74.69
N ALA A 132 -31.45 45.08 -76.02
CA ALA A 132 -32.37 45.93 -76.79
C ALA A 132 -33.83 45.52 -76.59
N MET A 133 -34.14 44.23 -76.66
CA MET A 133 -35.50 43.69 -76.48
C MET A 133 -36.05 43.91 -75.05
N LYS A 134 -35.20 44.15 -74.04
CA LYS A 134 -35.60 44.47 -72.66
C LYS A 134 -35.93 45.93 -72.42
N HIS A 135 -35.70 46.82 -73.39
CA HIS A 135 -36.07 48.24 -73.29
C HIS A 135 -37.48 48.56 -73.83
N SER A 136 -38.23 47.56 -74.33
CA SER A 136 -39.56 47.75 -74.91
C SER A 136 -40.73 47.52 -73.93
N ALA A 137 -40.51 46.88 -72.78
CA ALA A 137 -41.57 46.53 -71.84
C ALA A 137 -41.27 47.11 -70.45
N LEU A 138 -42.04 48.13 -70.05
CA LEU A 138 -42.13 48.51 -68.65
C LEU A 138 -42.78 47.35 -67.85
N PRO A 139 -42.32 47.06 -66.62
CA PRO A 139 -42.96 46.05 -65.77
C PRO A 139 -44.45 46.35 -65.58
N ALA A 140 -45.30 45.30 -65.57
CA ALA A 140 -46.76 45.46 -65.48
C ALA A 140 -47.18 46.26 -64.23
N ASP A 141 -46.50 46.07 -63.09
CA ASP A 141 -46.74 46.83 -61.86
C ASP A 141 -46.35 48.31 -61.98
N THR A 142 -45.29 48.61 -62.73
CA THR A 142 -44.89 49.99 -63.05
C THR A 142 -45.92 50.66 -63.95
N LEU A 143 -46.43 49.96 -64.97
CA LEU A 143 -47.54 50.46 -65.80
C LEU A 143 -48.81 50.68 -64.98
N ARG A 144 -49.20 49.70 -64.15
CA ARG A 144 -50.37 49.78 -63.26
C ARG A 144 -50.25 50.96 -62.28
N LYS A 145 -49.04 51.20 -61.74
CA LYS A 145 -48.76 52.38 -60.91
C LYS A 145 -48.89 53.68 -61.71
N ILE A 146 -48.21 53.82 -62.85
CA ILE A 146 -48.27 55.07 -63.65
C ILE A 146 -49.71 55.38 -64.08
N GLN A 147 -50.50 54.36 -64.43
CA GLN A 147 -51.91 54.52 -64.77
C GLN A 147 -52.77 54.99 -63.58
N ALA A 148 -52.48 54.49 -62.37
CA ALA A 148 -53.13 54.95 -61.13
C ALA A 148 -52.69 56.36 -60.71
N ASP A 149 -51.39 56.67 -60.77
CA ASP A 149 -50.84 58.00 -60.49
C ASP A 149 -51.40 59.05 -61.46
N ARG A 150 -51.49 58.70 -62.76
CA ARG A 150 -52.16 59.50 -63.80
C ARG A 150 -53.63 59.74 -63.47
N GLN A 151 -54.37 58.70 -63.08
CA GLN A 151 -55.79 58.85 -62.77
C GLN A 151 -55.98 59.73 -61.53
N TYR A 152 -55.21 59.51 -60.46
CA TYR A 152 -55.20 60.37 -59.27
C TYR A 152 -54.89 61.83 -59.60
N ALA A 153 -53.92 62.10 -60.48
CA ALA A 153 -53.63 63.46 -60.95
C ALA A 153 -54.83 64.07 -61.72
N SER A 154 -55.46 63.29 -62.60
CA SER A 154 -56.65 63.69 -63.34
C SER A 154 -57.84 64.00 -62.42
N ASP A 155 -58.07 63.15 -61.40
CA ASP A 155 -59.15 63.29 -60.42
C ASP A 155 -58.94 64.54 -59.55
N VAL A 156 -57.72 64.76 -59.06
CA VAL A 156 -57.34 65.94 -58.27
C VAL A 156 -57.45 67.23 -59.07
N ILE A 157 -56.98 67.24 -60.33
CA ILE A 157 -57.12 68.41 -61.21
C ILE A 157 -58.60 68.68 -61.50
N THR A 158 -59.39 67.66 -61.84
CA THR A 158 -60.83 67.81 -62.13
C THR A 158 -61.61 68.30 -60.92
N ALA A 159 -61.32 67.78 -59.72
CA ALA A 159 -61.93 68.24 -58.47
C ALA A 159 -61.56 69.70 -58.16
N THR A 160 -60.30 70.08 -58.33
CA THR A 160 -59.81 71.46 -58.11
C THR A 160 -60.41 72.43 -59.12
N MET A 161 -60.47 72.04 -60.40
CA MET A 161 -61.09 72.79 -61.49
C MET A 161 -62.58 73.06 -61.20
N LYS A 162 -63.31 72.04 -60.73
CA LYS A 162 -64.70 72.18 -60.29
C LYS A 162 -64.84 73.11 -59.07
N GLU A 163 -63.99 72.98 -58.06
CA GLU A 163 -63.99 73.87 -56.88
C GLU A 163 -63.72 75.34 -57.29
N MET A 164 -62.81 75.56 -58.24
CA MET A 164 -62.51 76.90 -58.75
C MET A 164 -63.69 77.50 -59.54
N GLN A 165 -64.43 76.69 -60.30
CA GLN A 165 -65.68 77.11 -60.97
C GLN A 165 -66.83 77.41 -59.97
N GLU A 166 -66.99 76.59 -58.93
CA GLU A 166 -68.17 76.63 -58.03
C GLU A 166 -68.00 77.56 -56.82
N SER A 167 -66.84 77.57 -56.15
CA SER A 167 -66.61 78.32 -54.90
C SER A 167 -65.49 79.35 -54.96
N GLY A 168 -64.67 79.34 -56.02
CA GLY A 168 -63.53 80.25 -56.22
C GLY A 168 -62.30 79.90 -55.36
N THR A 169 -62.14 78.62 -55.00
CA THR A 169 -61.11 78.13 -54.07
C THR A 169 -60.43 76.86 -54.62
N PHE A 170 -59.33 76.42 -53.98
CA PHE A 170 -58.50 75.28 -54.46
C PHE A 170 -58.08 74.32 -53.33
N ASN A 171 -58.89 74.20 -52.28
CA ASN A 171 -58.60 73.39 -51.08
C ASN A 171 -58.42 71.91 -51.42
N SER A 172 -59.13 71.40 -52.43
CA SER A 172 -58.99 70.04 -52.96
C SER A 172 -57.53 69.68 -53.29
N LEU A 173 -56.79 70.62 -53.89
CA LEU A 173 -55.36 70.46 -54.22
C LEU A 173 -54.47 70.56 -52.97
N ILE A 174 -54.78 71.48 -52.05
CA ILE A 174 -54.05 71.66 -50.78
C ILE A 174 -54.15 70.37 -49.96
N GLU A 175 -55.35 69.81 -49.82
CA GLU A 175 -55.59 68.53 -49.16
C GLU A 175 -54.92 67.36 -49.89
N ALA A 176 -55.01 67.28 -51.22
CA ALA A 176 -54.40 66.20 -51.99
C ALA A 176 -52.87 66.16 -51.83
N ASN A 177 -52.23 67.34 -51.84
CA ASN A 177 -50.82 67.50 -51.55
C ASN A 177 -50.50 67.18 -50.07
N GLY A 178 -51.35 67.60 -49.13
CA GLY A 178 -51.24 67.25 -47.71
C GLY A 178 -51.31 65.74 -47.47
N ARG A 179 -52.27 65.05 -48.11
CA ARG A 179 -52.42 63.58 -48.09
C ARG A 179 -51.17 62.90 -48.64
N GLU A 180 -50.61 63.37 -49.76
CA GLU A 180 -49.43 62.75 -50.37
C GLU A 180 -48.16 62.98 -49.53
N ASN A 181 -47.97 64.19 -49.00
CA ASN A 181 -46.85 64.46 -48.10
C ASN A 181 -46.95 63.63 -46.80
N ALA A 182 -48.17 63.41 -46.28
CA ALA A 182 -48.40 62.52 -45.14
C ALA A 182 -48.13 61.04 -45.46
N LYS A 183 -48.40 60.56 -46.70
CA LYS A 183 -47.95 59.22 -47.14
C LYS A 183 -46.41 59.15 -47.18
N LYS A 184 -45.77 60.14 -47.81
CA LYS A 184 -44.31 60.22 -47.95
C LYS A 184 -43.60 60.18 -46.59
N ASN A 185 -44.08 60.95 -45.62
CA ASN A 185 -43.53 60.95 -44.26
C ASN A 185 -43.66 59.56 -43.61
N LYS A 186 -44.86 58.95 -43.63
CA LYS A 186 -45.07 57.59 -43.10
C LYS A 186 -44.15 56.53 -43.71
N PHE A 187 -43.82 56.64 -45.01
CA PHE A 187 -42.81 55.78 -45.65
C PHE A 187 -41.40 56.05 -45.11
N HIS A 188 -41.04 57.31 -44.89
CA HIS A 188 -39.74 57.68 -44.31
C HIS A 188 -39.61 57.20 -42.85
N ASP A 189 -40.63 57.43 -42.02
CA ASP A 189 -40.71 56.96 -40.62
C ASP A 189 -40.60 55.43 -40.53
N THR A 190 -41.12 54.71 -41.53
CA THR A 190 -41.02 53.25 -41.61
C THR A 190 -39.64 52.79 -42.06
N LEU A 191 -39.03 53.48 -43.04
CA LEU A 191 -37.66 53.20 -43.49
C LEU A 191 -36.61 53.44 -42.40
N ILE A 192 -36.78 54.52 -41.60
CA ILE A 192 -35.91 54.83 -40.46
C ILE A 192 -35.97 53.69 -39.42
N ARG A 193 -37.17 53.34 -38.97
CA ARG A 193 -37.38 52.25 -37.99
C ARG A 193 -36.90 50.89 -38.51
N GLU A 194 -37.03 50.61 -39.80
CA GLU A 194 -36.51 49.38 -40.40
C GLU A 194 -34.98 49.31 -40.37
N GLU A 195 -34.29 50.42 -40.66
CA GLU A 195 -32.82 50.46 -40.61
C GLU A 195 -32.29 50.53 -39.17
N GLU A 196 -33.02 51.14 -38.23
CA GLU A 196 -32.75 51.05 -36.79
C GLU A 196 -32.89 49.61 -36.28
N GLY A 197 -34.00 48.92 -36.60
CA GLY A 197 -34.18 47.51 -36.29
C GLY A 197 -33.09 46.62 -36.91
N LYS A 198 -32.64 46.91 -38.14
CA LYS A 198 -31.48 46.22 -38.75
C LYS A 198 -30.18 46.48 -37.99
N LYS A 199 -29.94 47.70 -37.48
CA LYS A 199 -28.76 47.99 -36.63
C LYS A 199 -28.84 47.22 -35.31
N GLU A 200 -29.99 47.20 -34.66
CA GLU A 200 -30.21 46.48 -33.41
C GLU A 200 -30.04 44.96 -33.59
N ILE A 201 -30.65 44.37 -34.62
CA ILE A 201 -30.48 42.94 -34.96
C ILE A 201 -29.00 42.60 -35.18
N ARG A 202 -28.25 43.43 -35.93
CA ARG A 202 -26.80 43.22 -36.13
C ARG A 202 -25.99 43.36 -34.83
N SER A 203 -26.40 44.24 -33.92
CA SER A 203 -25.79 44.40 -32.60
C SER A 203 -26.03 43.17 -31.72
N LEU A 204 -27.29 42.71 -31.62
CA LEU A 204 -27.68 41.52 -30.85
C LEU A 204 -27.06 40.24 -31.41
N GLN A 205 -26.97 40.10 -32.74
CA GLN A 205 -26.25 38.99 -33.39
C GLN A 205 -24.77 38.97 -33.02
N LYS A 206 -24.11 40.14 -32.94
CA LYS A 206 -22.72 40.23 -32.48
C LYS A 206 -22.60 39.85 -31.01
N GLN A 207 -23.44 40.40 -30.13
CA GLN A 207 -23.44 40.07 -28.70
C GLN A 207 -23.64 38.56 -28.47
N LEU A 208 -24.59 37.93 -29.17
CA LEU A 208 -24.82 36.49 -29.14
C LEU A 208 -23.59 35.69 -29.59
N GLN A 209 -22.89 36.15 -30.64
CA GLN A 209 -21.68 35.51 -31.13
C GLN A 209 -20.51 35.65 -30.14
N ASP A 210 -20.38 36.81 -29.48
CA ASP A 210 -19.29 37.08 -28.54
C ASP A 210 -19.50 36.32 -27.21
N VAL A 211 -20.72 36.30 -26.67
CA VAL A 211 -21.08 35.44 -25.52
C VAL A 211 -20.88 33.95 -25.84
N LYS A 212 -21.17 33.51 -27.08
CA LYS A 212 -20.88 32.13 -27.51
C LYS A 212 -19.37 31.82 -27.54
N LYS A 213 -18.51 32.77 -27.90
CA LYS A 213 -17.04 32.59 -27.84
C LYS A 213 -16.56 32.53 -26.39
N GLU A 214 -17.05 33.44 -25.55
CA GLU A 214 -16.69 33.53 -24.13
C GLU A 214 -17.04 32.24 -23.38
N THR A 215 -18.27 31.74 -23.54
CA THR A 215 -18.72 30.49 -22.93
C THR A 215 -17.97 29.26 -23.45
N GLU A 216 -17.62 29.21 -24.74
CA GLU A 216 -16.74 28.17 -25.30
C GLU A 216 -15.33 28.23 -24.69
N THR A 217 -14.72 29.41 -24.57
CA THR A 217 -13.38 29.55 -23.96
C THR A 217 -13.36 29.21 -22.47
N GLU A 218 -14.44 29.52 -21.74
CA GLU A 218 -14.57 29.17 -20.32
C GLU A 218 -14.85 27.67 -20.11
N LEU A 219 -15.55 27.00 -21.03
CA LEU A 219 -15.66 25.54 -21.03
C LEU A 219 -14.28 24.89 -21.25
N GLN A 220 -13.52 25.33 -22.27
CA GLN A 220 -12.17 24.82 -22.54
C GLN A 220 -11.22 25.08 -21.37
N ASN A 221 -11.32 26.24 -20.71
CA ASN A 221 -10.59 26.55 -19.48
C ASN A 221 -10.91 25.56 -18.35
N ARG A 222 -12.20 25.26 -18.12
CA ARG A 222 -12.64 24.28 -17.12
C ARG A 222 -12.18 22.86 -17.44
N ASP A 223 -12.24 22.44 -18.70
CA ASP A 223 -11.75 21.12 -19.12
C ASP A 223 -10.23 20.98 -18.88
N ASN A 224 -9.45 22.03 -19.16
CA ASN A 224 -8.01 22.05 -18.83
C ASN A 224 -7.76 21.93 -17.32
N ILE A 225 -8.55 22.61 -16.48
CA ILE A 225 -8.48 22.50 -15.00
C ILE A 225 -8.88 21.09 -14.54
N ILE A 226 -9.90 20.47 -15.15
CA ILE A 226 -10.31 19.10 -14.86
C ILE A 226 -9.21 18.09 -15.19
N VAL A 227 -8.50 18.27 -16.30
CA VAL A 227 -7.32 17.45 -16.66
C VAL A 227 -6.20 17.64 -15.62
N TYR A 228 -5.83 18.88 -15.29
CA TYR A 228 -4.80 19.18 -14.29
C TYR A 228 -5.09 18.52 -12.93
N LEU A 229 -6.30 18.71 -12.38
CA LEU A 229 -6.70 18.15 -11.09
C LEU A 229 -6.77 16.62 -11.10
N LYS A 230 -7.11 16.02 -12.25
CA LYS A 230 -7.12 14.57 -12.44
C LYS A 230 -5.71 13.97 -12.47
N ASP A 231 -4.74 14.71 -12.99
CA ASP A 231 -3.33 14.29 -13.01
C ASP A 231 -2.68 14.48 -11.63
N GLU A 232 -2.91 15.59 -10.94
CA GLU A 232 -2.52 15.76 -9.51
C GLU A 232 -3.12 14.66 -8.63
N PHE A 233 -4.40 14.33 -8.79
CA PHE A 233 -5.06 13.27 -8.03
C PHE A 233 -4.41 11.89 -8.28
N GLN A 234 -4.04 11.59 -9.54
CA GLN A 234 -3.34 10.36 -9.86
C GLN A 234 -1.91 10.34 -9.30
N GLU A 235 -1.20 11.46 -9.31
CA GLU A 235 0.14 11.58 -8.71
C GLU A 235 0.09 11.41 -7.19
N LEU A 236 -0.85 12.09 -6.51
CA LEU A 236 -1.08 11.96 -5.07
C LEU A 236 -1.44 10.53 -4.69
N LYS A 237 -2.35 9.88 -5.43
CA LYS A 237 -2.67 8.46 -5.23
C LYS A 237 -1.42 7.57 -5.38
N ALA A 238 -0.64 7.78 -6.44
CA ALA A 238 0.59 7.01 -6.69
C ALA A 238 1.73 7.33 -5.70
N LYS A 239 1.69 8.47 -5.01
CA LYS A 239 2.55 8.78 -3.86
C LYS A 239 2.07 8.01 -2.61
N THR A 240 0.79 8.14 -2.24
CA THR A 240 0.20 7.45 -1.08
C THR A 240 0.30 5.92 -1.17
N ASP A 241 0.05 5.32 -2.34
CA ASP A 241 0.17 3.87 -2.52
C ASP A 241 1.64 3.38 -2.39
N ARG A 242 2.63 4.19 -2.80
CA ARG A 242 4.06 3.89 -2.57
C ARG A 242 4.45 4.04 -1.11
N GLU A 243 4.02 5.12 -0.45
CA GLU A 243 4.27 5.38 0.97
C GLU A 243 3.67 4.29 1.87
N LYS A 244 2.42 3.88 1.59
CA LYS A 244 1.74 2.76 2.25
C LYS A 244 2.54 1.45 2.12
N CYS A 245 3.07 1.16 0.93
CA CYS A 245 3.92 -0.01 0.72
C CYS A 245 5.27 0.11 1.47
N TYR A 246 5.88 1.30 1.51
CA TYR A 246 7.12 1.54 2.25
C TYR A 246 6.92 1.36 3.76
N ILE A 247 5.90 2.00 4.34
CA ILE A 247 5.56 1.89 5.77
C ILE A 247 5.27 0.43 6.13
N LYS A 248 4.46 -0.28 5.34
CA LYS A 248 4.19 -1.71 5.57
C LYS A 248 5.48 -2.52 5.56
N ASN A 249 6.29 -2.40 4.51
CA ASN A 249 7.54 -3.19 4.39
C ASN A 249 8.52 -2.86 5.53
N HIS A 250 8.56 -1.62 6.00
CA HIS A 250 9.36 -1.21 7.15
C HIS A 250 8.85 -1.83 8.47
N THR A 251 7.55 -1.78 8.74
CA THR A 251 6.98 -2.36 9.97
C THR A 251 7.03 -3.89 9.97
N ASP A 252 6.72 -4.54 8.84
CA ASP A 252 6.85 -6.00 8.69
C ASP A 252 8.31 -6.45 8.93
N LEU A 253 9.29 -5.71 8.39
CA LEU A 253 10.72 -6.00 8.61
C LEU A 253 11.15 -5.76 10.06
N GLN A 254 10.66 -4.70 10.71
CA GLN A 254 10.95 -4.40 12.11
C GLN A 254 10.37 -5.49 13.05
N VAL A 255 9.15 -5.93 12.80
CA VAL A 255 8.51 -7.04 13.53
C VAL A 255 9.31 -8.33 13.33
N HIS A 256 9.61 -8.70 12.09
CA HIS A 256 10.38 -9.91 11.79
C HIS A 256 11.80 -9.88 12.38
N GLN A 257 12.50 -8.74 12.34
CA GLN A 257 13.82 -8.59 12.97
C GLN A 257 13.73 -8.72 14.50
N THR A 258 12.68 -8.18 15.12
CA THR A 258 12.45 -8.26 16.57
C THR A 258 12.10 -9.69 16.99
N GLN A 259 11.16 -10.33 16.29
CA GLN A 259 10.78 -11.73 16.50
C GLN A 259 11.98 -12.67 16.37
N LYS A 260 12.87 -12.44 15.38
CA LYS A 260 14.10 -13.23 15.23
C LYS A 260 15.10 -13.01 16.37
N LYS A 261 15.19 -11.80 16.94
CA LYS A 261 16.01 -11.55 18.15
C LYS A 261 15.44 -12.27 19.38
N CYS A 262 14.13 -12.18 19.60
CA CYS A 262 13.44 -12.88 20.69
C CYS A 262 13.62 -14.40 20.58
N SER A 263 13.31 -14.99 19.42
CA SER A 263 13.46 -16.43 19.19
C SER A 263 14.92 -16.91 19.33
N ASN A 264 15.90 -16.11 18.90
CA ASN A 264 17.31 -16.44 19.14
C ASN A 264 17.67 -16.45 20.64
N ALA A 265 17.12 -15.53 21.44
CA ALA A 265 17.34 -15.48 22.88
C ALA A 265 16.62 -16.62 23.63
N GLU A 266 15.36 -16.88 23.27
CA GLU A 266 14.57 -18.04 23.73
C GLU A 266 15.29 -19.36 23.45
N ASN A 267 15.83 -19.53 22.23
CA ASN A 267 16.64 -20.70 21.86
C ASN A 267 18.01 -20.78 22.57
N GLY A 268 18.49 -19.69 23.15
CA GLY A 268 19.65 -19.68 24.05
C GLY A 268 19.26 -20.19 25.43
N LEU A 269 18.27 -19.55 26.06
CA LEU A 269 17.75 -19.90 27.38
C LEU A 269 17.22 -21.35 27.42
N ASN A 270 16.57 -21.82 26.36
CA ASN A 270 16.09 -23.21 26.27
C ASN A 270 17.23 -24.23 26.32
N LYS A 271 18.42 -23.91 25.79
CA LYS A 271 19.61 -24.79 25.89
C LYS A 271 20.21 -24.75 27.29
N GLU A 272 20.33 -23.56 27.87
CA GLU A 272 20.77 -23.38 29.26
C GLU A 272 19.87 -24.18 30.24
N ILE A 273 18.55 -24.14 30.01
CA ILE A 273 17.57 -24.97 30.74
C ILE A 273 17.74 -26.47 30.47
N GLU A 274 18.14 -26.88 29.26
CA GLU A 274 18.40 -28.29 28.92
C GLU A 274 19.69 -28.80 29.56
N ASP A 275 20.74 -27.98 29.61
CA ASP A 275 22.04 -28.32 30.17
C ASP A 275 22.02 -28.31 31.71
N LEU A 276 21.38 -27.33 32.34
CA LEU A 276 21.12 -27.32 33.79
C LEU A 276 20.27 -28.51 34.25
N LYS A 277 19.35 -29.01 33.40
CA LYS A 277 18.62 -30.26 33.69
C LYS A 277 19.54 -31.47 33.69
N LYS A 278 20.44 -31.60 32.71
CA LYS A 278 21.43 -32.69 32.67
C LYS A 278 22.34 -32.66 33.89
N GLU A 279 22.77 -31.48 34.32
CA GLU A 279 23.56 -31.29 35.55
C GLU A 279 22.77 -31.67 36.82
N THR A 280 21.48 -31.34 36.86
CA THR A 280 20.57 -31.74 37.95
C THR A 280 20.34 -33.26 37.98
N ASP A 281 20.12 -33.89 36.82
CA ASP A 281 19.93 -35.35 36.69
C ASP A 281 21.23 -36.13 37.02
N GLU A 282 22.40 -35.54 36.71
CA GLU A 282 23.72 -36.05 37.08
C GLU A 282 23.93 -36.02 38.60
N GLU A 283 23.71 -34.86 39.23
CA GLU A 283 23.84 -34.69 40.69
C GLU A 283 22.88 -35.59 41.47
N ILE A 284 21.62 -35.71 41.02
CA ILE A 284 20.64 -36.65 41.61
C ILE A 284 21.17 -38.10 41.55
N ARG A 285 21.79 -38.50 40.44
CA ARG A 285 22.33 -39.85 40.29
C ARG A 285 23.55 -40.06 41.19
N VAL A 286 24.50 -39.12 41.22
CA VAL A 286 25.70 -39.18 42.07
C VAL A 286 25.33 -39.17 43.56
N HIS A 287 24.32 -38.40 43.96
CA HIS A 287 23.77 -38.43 45.32
C HIS A 287 23.23 -39.82 45.66
N VAL A 288 22.41 -40.43 44.79
CA VAL A 288 21.85 -41.78 45.02
C VAL A 288 22.95 -42.85 45.06
N GLU A 289 23.98 -42.77 44.20
CA GLU A 289 25.14 -43.67 44.23
C GLU A 289 25.94 -43.52 45.55
N THR A 290 26.15 -42.27 46.00
CA THR A 290 26.86 -41.95 47.26
C THR A 290 26.07 -42.41 48.49
N GLU A 291 24.76 -42.16 48.54
CA GLU A 291 23.88 -42.62 49.62
C GLU A 291 23.88 -44.16 49.70
N ASN A 292 23.83 -44.85 48.55
CA ASN A 292 23.95 -46.30 48.51
C ASN A 292 25.32 -46.79 49.01
N PHE A 293 26.42 -46.13 48.62
CA PHE A 293 27.75 -46.47 49.14
C PHE A 293 27.83 -46.36 50.66
N LEU A 294 27.40 -45.22 51.23
CA LEU A 294 27.36 -45.01 52.69
C LEU A 294 26.46 -46.05 53.40
N ARG A 295 25.31 -46.38 52.81
CA ARG A 295 24.40 -47.45 53.30
C ARG A 295 25.01 -48.86 53.23
N GLN A 296 26.08 -49.10 52.47
CA GLN A 296 26.84 -50.35 52.55
C GLN A 296 28.02 -50.23 53.53
N TYR A 297 28.70 -49.07 53.60
CA TYR A 297 29.77 -48.81 54.56
C TYR A 297 29.31 -49.05 56.01
N TYR A 298 28.19 -48.47 56.42
CA TYR A 298 27.65 -48.66 57.78
C TYR A 298 27.34 -50.14 58.12
N LYS A 299 26.98 -50.98 57.13
CA LYS A 299 26.76 -52.43 57.33
C LYS A 299 28.05 -53.26 57.39
N VAL A 300 29.19 -52.66 57.07
CA VAL A 300 30.53 -53.23 57.29
C VAL A 300 31.05 -52.76 58.65
N GLU A 301 30.78 -51.51 59.02
CA GLU A 301 31.09 -50.92 60.32
C GLU A 301 30.34 -51.64 61.47
N GLU A 302 29.02 -51.82 61.36
CA GLU A 302 28.18 -52.63 62.28
C GLU A 302 28.72 -54.06 62.48
N LYS A 303 29.28 -54.67 61.42
CA LYS A 303 29.90 -56.00 61.51
C LYS A 303 31.28 -55.96 62.14
N LEU A 304 32.05 -54.89 61.90
CA LEU A 304 33.36 -54.71 62.51
C LEU A 304 33.21 -54.51 64.02
N GLU A 305 32.25 -53.69 64.44
CA GLU A 305 31.86 -53.49 65.85
C GLU A 305 31.47 -54.83 66.49
N TYR A 306 30.53 -55.60 65.89
CA TYR A 306 30.19 -56.94 66.35
C TYR A 306 31.40 -57.90 66.46
N TRP A 307 32.36 -57.84 65.53
CA TRP A 307 33.56 -58.68 65.60
C TRP A 307 34.53 -58.20 66.69
N VAL A 308 34.69 -56.89 66.89
CA VAL A 308 35.51 -56.32 67.98
C VAL A 308 34.93 -56.71 69.33
N ASP A 309 33.64 -56.46 69.56
CA ASP A 309 32.91 -56.89 70.76
C ASP A 309 33.09 -58.39 71.01
N LYS A 310 32.95 -59.22 69.97
CA LYS A 310 33.13 -60.66 70.10
C LYS A 310 34.57 -61.05 70.45
N TYR A 311 35.58 -60.42 69.85
CA TYR A 311 36.98 -60.70 70.18
C TYR A 311 37.35 -60.24 71.60
N GLU A 312 36.80 -59.12 72.07
CA GLU A 312 36.97 -58.64 73.45
C GLU A 312 36.32 -59.61 74.44
N ASN A 313 35.05 -59.99 74.23
CA ASN A 313 34.35 -60.98 75.06
C ASN A 313 35.02 -62.37 75.05
N ASP A 314 35.48 -62.86 73.89
CA ASP A 314 36.22 -64.13 73.79
C ASP A 314 37.58 -64.06 74.52
N THR A 315 38.23 -62.89 74.54
CA THR A 315 39.50 -62.66 75.23
C THR A 315 39.30 -62.58 76.74
N ASP A 316 38.35 -61.78 77.22
CA ASP A 316 37.96 -61.70 78.64
C ASP A 316 37.56 -63.06 79.20
N ALA A 317 36.81 -63.86 78.43
CA ALA A 317 36.47 -65.24 78.80
C ALA A 317 37.72 -66.13 78.93
N LYS A 318 38.73 -65.95 78.07
CA LYS A 318 39.98 -66.70 78.13
C LYS A 318 40.93 -66.25 79.23
N ASP A 319 40.99 -64.95 79.54
CA ASP A 319 41.74 -64.46 80.69
C ASP A 319 41.05 -64.86 82.01
N ALA A 320 39.71 -64.89 82.07
CA ALA A 320 38.96 -65.46 83.19
C ALA A 320 39.22 -66.98 83.36
N GLU A 321 39.26 -67.76 82.29
CA GLU A 321 39.69 -69.17 82.33
C GLU A 321 41.15 -69.30 82.82
N LEU A 322 42.05 -68.43 82.36
CA LEU A 322 43.46 -68.43 82.77
C LEU A 322 43.64 -68.06 84.25
N GLU A 323 42.90 -67.08 84.78
CA GLU A 323 42.91 -66.76 86.21
C GLU A 323 42.29 -67.87 87.05
N ALA A 324 41.18 -68.47 86.63
CA ALA A 324 40.61 -69.65 87.30
C ALA A 324 41.59 -70.84 87.32
N LEU A 325 42.36 -71.04 86.24
CA LEU A 325 43.42 -72.06 86.18
C LEU A 325 44.65 -71.68 87.02
N LYS A 326 45.02 -70.40 87.13
CA LYS A 326 46.07 -69.90 88.04
C LYS A 326 45.66 -70.08 89.49
N GLU A 327 44.43 -69.74 89.86
CA GLU A 327 43.87 -69.93 91.20
C GLU A 327 43.78 -71.42 91.56
N SER A 328 43.24 -72.25 90.65
CA SER A 328 43.21 -73.71 90.83
C SER A 328 44.63 -74.29 91.01
N LYS A 329 45.61 -73.82 90.21
CA LYS A 329 47.01 -74.22 90.37
C LYS A 329 47.61 -73.75 91.71
N ALA A 330 47.30 -72.54 92.17
CA ALA A 330 47.75 -72.02 93.45
C ALA A 330 47.17 -72.80 94.63
N ASN A 331 45.86 -73.10 94.60
CA ASN A 331 45.15 -73.92 95.58
C ASN A 331 45.72 -75.36 95.62
N ASN A 332 45.91 -75.99 94.46
CA ASN A 332 46.56 -77.30 94.37
C ASN A 332 48.01 -77.27 94.93
N LEU A 333 48.75 -76.18 94.72
CA LEU A 333 50.11 -76.02 95.25
C LEU A 333 50.11 -75.77 96.77
N GLU A 334 49.13 -75.03 97.30
CA GLU A 334 48.92 -74.89 98.75
C GLU A 334 48.55 -76.25 99.38
N MET A 335 47.66 -77.02 98.76
CA MET A 335 47.30 -78.37 99.20
C MET A 335 48.51 -79.32 99.22
N LEU A 336 49.36 -79.27 98.20
CA LEU A 336 50.63 -80.03 98.17
C LEU A 336 51.61 -79.54 99.25
N GLN A 337 51.70 -78.24 99.52
CA GLN A 337 52.50 -77.70 100.63
C GLN A 337 51.95 -78.12 101.99
N ARG A 338 50.62 -78.20 102.17
CA ARG A 338 49.99 -78.74 103.38
C ARG A 338 50.39 -80.20 103.58
N PHE A 339 50.24 -81.06 102.57
CA PHE A 339 50.67 -82.46 102.66
C PHE A 339 52.17 -82.61 102.95
N ALA A 340 53.03 -81.81 102.33
CA ALA A 340 54.48 -81.80 102.65
C ALA A 340 54.77 -81.30 104.09
N SER A 341 53.97 -80.37 104.61
CA SER A 341 54.06 -79.93 106.00
C SER A 341 53.58 -81.01 106.98
N GLU A 342 52.53 -81.76 106.63
CA GLU A 342 52.07 -82.92 107.41
C GLU A 342 53.09 -84.06 107.38
N GLU A 343 53.68 -84.38 106.23
CA GLU A 343 54.73 -85.40 106.09
C GLU A 343 55.99 -85.03 106.89
N THR A 344 56.41 -83.76 106.87
CA THR A 344 57.54 -83.30 107.71
C THR A 344 57.21 -83.25 109.21
N ILE A 345 55.95 -82.97 109.60
CA ILE A 345 55.49 -83.10 111.00
C ILE A 345 55.45 -84.58 111.44
N ILE A 346 55.07 -85.50 110.55
CA ILE A 346 55.10 -86.95 110.79
C ILE A 346 56.56 -87.42 110.94
N ALA A 347 57.47 -86.94 110.09
CA ALA A 347 58.90 -87.22 110.17
C ALA A 347 59.54 -86.69 111.46
N ASP A 348 59.26 -85.45 111.86
CA ASP A 348 59.77 -84.87 113.12
C ASP A 348 59.21 -85.57 114.36
N ARG A 349 57.94 -86.02 114.34
CA ARG A 349 57.39 -86.90 115.38
C ARG A 349 58.14 -88.22 115.45
N ALA A 350 58.37 -88.88 114.31
CA ALA A 350 59.13 -90.13 114.25
C ALA A 350 60.58 -89.95 114.74
N GLU A 351 61.24 -88.84 114.39
CA GLU A 351 62.61 -88.55 114.84
C GLU A 351 62.68 -88.23 116.34
N LYS A 352 61.74 -87.45 116.89
CA LYS A 352 61.62 -87.19 118.33
C LYS A 352 61.33 -88.47 119.12
N GLU A 353 60.56 -89.41 118.56
CA GLU A 353 60.32 -90.72 119.17
C GLU A 353 61.55 -91.63 119.09
N ALA A 354 62.28 -91.62 117.97
CA ALA A 354 63.57 -92.32 117.83
C ALA A 354 64.64 -91.78 118.79
N LYS A 355 64.71 -90.46 118.99
CA LYS A 355 65.59 -89.81 119.98
C LYS A 355 65.27 -90.22 121.42
N ARG A 356 63.98 -90.33 121.80
CA ARG A 356 63.56 -90.91 123.09
C ARG A 356 64.12 -92.32 123.27
N ARG A 357 63.88 -93.21 122.30
CA ARG A 357 64.41 -94.60 122.30
C ARG A 357 65.93 -94.71 122.14
N LYS A 358 66.68 -93.61 122.01
CA LYS A 358 68.13 -93.61 122.08
C LYS A 358 68.61 -93.32 123.51
N LEU A 359 68.16 -92.20 124.09
CA LEU A 359 68.46 -91.84 125.48
C LEU A 359 68.10 -92.95 126.49
N GLU A 360 67.00 -93.67 126.23
CA GLU A 360 66.54 -94.79 127.06
C GLU A 360 67.46 -96.03 126.99
N ARG A 361 68.23 -96.21 125.91
CA ARG A 361 69.28 -97.24 125.81
C ARG A 361 70.60 -96.77 126.40
N ASP A 362 71.01 -95.55 126.07
CA ASP A 362 72.26 -94.94 126.56
C ASP A 362 72.25 -94.87 128.12
N ALA A 363 71.08 -94.67 128.74
CA ALA A 363 70.89 -94.70 130.20
C ALA A 363 70.96 -96.10 130.85
N LEU A 364 70.81 -97.19 130.09
CA LEU A 364 70.93 -98.56 130.59
C LEU A 364 72.38 -99.05 130.55
N GLU A 365 73.15 -98.69 129.52
CA GLU A 365 74.57 -99.05 129.41
C GLU A 365 75.42 -98.40 130.53
N LEU A 366 75.11 -97.16 130.91
CA LEU A 366 75.84 -96.46 131.98
C LEU A 366 75.61 -97.03 133.40
N LYS A 367 74.69 -98.00 133.57
CA LYS A 367 74.29 -98.54 134.87
C LYS A 367 74.97 -99.87 135.24
N SER A 368 75.69 -100.52 134.32
CA SER A 368 76.05 -101.94 134.45
C SER A 368 77.53 -102.26 134.75
N ILE A 369 78.50 -101.36 134.52
CA ILE A 369 79.95 -101.70 134.62
C ILE A 369 80.73 -100.75 135.54
N LEU A 370 80.56 -100.90 136.86
CA LEU A 370 81.56 -100.43 137.85
C LEU A 370 81.56 -101.27 139.16
N LYS A 371 81.40 -102.59 139.07
CA LYS A 371 81.66 -103.47 140.23
C LYS A 371 82.00 -104.93 139.90
N VAL A 372 83.07 -105.39 140.54
CA VAL A 372 83.57 -106.78 140.68
C VAL A 372 84.25 -107.41 139.45
N LYS A 373 85.54 -107.74 139.62
CA LYS A 373 86.29 -108.73 138.84
C LYS A 373 86.23 -110.08 139.57
N GLY A 374 86.35 -111.21 138.86
CA GLY A 374 86.59 -112.52 139.50
C GLY A 374 86.65 -113.71 138.55
N ASN A 375 87.86 -114.25 138.38
CA ASN A 375 88.21 -115.63 138.04
C ASN A 375 87.99 -116.15 136.60
N GLU A 376 89.13 -116.16 135.89
CA GLU A 376 89.53 -117.06 134.79
C GLU A 376 89.56 -118.57 135.22
N THR A 377 89.81 -119.60 134.39
CA THR A 377 90.38 -119.70 133.01
C THR A 377 89.92 -120.99 132.25
N GLU A 378 90.07 -120.99 130.91
CA GLU A 378 90.44 -122.07 129.94
C GLU A 378 89.95 -123.54 130.03
N ALA A 379 89.50 -124.10 128.87
CA ALA A 379 90.11 -125.30 128.22
C ALA A 379 89.58 -125.68 126.78
N VAL A 380 90.37 -125.36 125.75
CA VAL A 380 90.80 -126.16 124.54
C VAL A 380 89.87 -127.18 123.78
N LEU A 381 89.77 -127.11 122.41
CA LEU A 381 90.06 -128.16 121.36
C LEU A 381 89.30 -128.09 119.98
N LEU A 382 90.08 -127.91 118.89
CA LEU A 382 90.03 -128.46 117.49
C LEU A 382 88.94 -128.18 116.39
N HIS A 383 89.44 -128.29 115.13
CA HIS A 383 88.85 -128.22 113.75
C HIS A 383 88.18 -126.88 113.31
N GLN A 384 88.56 -126.18 112.21
CA GLN A 384 88.78 -126.50 110.76
C GLN A 384 87.45 -126.35 109.96
N GLN A 385 87.30 -125.55 108.88
CA GLN A 385 88.20 -125.33 107.71
C GLN A 385 87.94 -124.00 106.92
N LEU A 386 89.00 -123.29 106.45
CA LEU A 386 89.05 -122.16 105.46
C LEU A 386 88.30 -120.84 105.78
N GLY A 387 88.73 -119.61 105.40
CA GLY A 387 89.95 -119.10 104.75
C GLY A 387 90.02 -117.54 104.87
N VAL A 388 91.18 -116.86 105.01
CA VAL A 388 92.19 -116.50 103.98
C VAL A 388 91.66 -115.40 103.02
N ILE A 389 92.23 -114.19 102.81
CA ILE A 389 93.43 -113.43 103.28
C ILE A 389 93.32 -111.93 102.76
N ILE A 390 94.11 -110.85 102.98
CA ILE A 390 95.42 -110.47 103.60
C ILE A 390 95.48 -108.94 103.97
N CYS A 391 96.63 -108.48 104.51
CA CYS A 391 97.26 -107.15 104.76
C CYS A 391 97.16 -106.03 103.66
N THR A 392 97.62 -104.76 103.79
CA THR A 392 98.16 -103.86 104.88
C THR A 392 98.22 -102.38 104.44
N THR A 393 98.31 -101.46 105.42
CA THR A 393 99.11 -100.19 105.48
C THR A 393 99.54 -99.46 104.19
N GLY A 394 99.26 -98.15 104.06
CA GLY A 394 99.94 -97.28 103.08
C GLY A 394 99.51 -95.81 103.04
N CYS A 395 100.43 -94.90 103.33
CA CYS A 395 100.26 -93.44 103.42
C CYS A 395 100.01 -92.67 102.10
N ILE A 396 99.22 -91.58 102.21
CA ILE A 396 99.50 -90.20 101.72
C ILE A 396 99.42 -89.86 100.20
N GLN A 397 98.79 -88.70 99.93
CA GLN A 397 98.78 -87.84 98.71
C GLN A 397 98.41 -88.49 97.35
N ALA A 398 97.70 -87.87 96.42
CA ALA A 398 96.94 -86.64 96.25
C ALA A 398 96.54 -86.57 94.75
N GLU A 399 95.62 -85.66 94.45
CA GLU A 399 95.53 -84.94 93.17
C GLU A 399 94.88 -85.55 91.89
N ASN A 400 94.24 -84.62 91.18
CA ASN A 400 93.85 -84.60 89.76
C ASN A 400 92.74 -85.51 89.21
N SER A 401 91.52 -84.96 89.26
CA SER A 401 90.86 -84.38 88.07
C SER A 401 90.80 -85.18 86.76
N LEU A 402 89.59 -85.43 86.23
CA LEU A 402 89.06 -84.70 85.04
C LEU A 402 87.68 -85.20 84.53
N ARG A 403 86.86 -84.23 84.06
CA ARG A 403 85.71 -84.33 83.11
C ARG A 403 84.47 -85.11 83.61
N LYS A 404 83.21 -84.62 83.53
CA LYS A 404 82.43 -83.83 82.54
C LYS A 404 81.88 -84.63 81.33
N LEU A 405 80.55 -84.78 81.31
CA LEU A 405 79.57 -84.61 80.20
C LEU A 405 78.18 -84.93 80.81
N ALA A 406 77.11 -84.12 80.86
CA ALA A 406 76.63 -82.89 80.21
C ALA A 406 75.85 -83.08 78.89
N GLY A 407 74.67 -82.43 78.77
CA GLY A 407 73.68 -82.58 77.69
C GLY A 407 72.58 -83.60 78.08
N THR A 408 71.27 -83.33 78.22
CA THR A 408 70.36 -82.19 77.94
C THR A 408 70.25 -81.74 76.48
N GLY A 409 69.12 -82.02 75.80
CA GLY A 409 68.68 -81.21 74.67
C GLY A 409 67.48 -81.67 73.82
N TRP A 410 66.36 -80.94 73.92
CA TRP A 410 65.44 -80.49 72.85
C TRP A 410 64.89 -81.47 71.79
N HIS A 411 63.58 -81.77 71.84
CA HIS A 411 62.78 -81.97 70.62
C HIS A 411 61.26 -81.78 70.76
N LYS A 412 60.66 -80.93 69.90
CA LYS A 412 59.23 -80.85 69.51
C LYS A 412 58.19 -80.53 70.60
N GLN A 413 56.94 -80.09 70.32
CA GLN A 413 56.18 -79.74 69.09
C GLN A 413 55.32 -78.47 69.44
N GLY A 414 54.61 -77.74 68.56
CA GLY A 414 54.20 -77.95 67.17
C GLY A 414 52.69 -78.22 67.06
N ALA A 415 52.00 -77.57 66.11
CA ALA A 415 50.53 -77.44 65.94
C ALA A 415 49.86 -76.41 66.89
N ASP A 416 48.88 -75.61 66.47
CA ASP A 416 48.32 -75.34 65.12
C ASP A 416 48.24 -73.82 64.87
#